data_AF-A0A165BBA5-F1
#
_entry.id   AF-A0A165BBA5-F1
#
_cell.length_a   1.000
_cell.length_b   1.000
_cell.length_c   1.000
_cell.angle_alpha   90.00
_cell.angle_beta   90.00
_cell.angle_gamma   90.00
#
_symmetry.space_group_name_H-M   'P 1'
#
loop_
_entity.id
_entity.type
_entity.pdbx_description
1 polymer ?
#
loop_
_entity_poly.entity_id
_entity_poly.type
_entity_poly.pdbx_seq_one_letter_code
_entity_poly.pdbx_strand_id
1 'polypeptide(L)'
;MPLITVSLDAFLAASIAIGVSSLYLIRRNQPPSPPHTPYRAALTLLVLLHTLYILYTVLLRWPPNLFSALHLPLTAPTEGIRHMILTRGGLPAGAQLPKPLEALLARLASFEMRTLYVRFGQEVVQNCEHCKTFDEYALFAVSNALLDYIREAVVLGLLTANGSGRERWRTHAVGALVCAAVLEGYFIAAAPVQIPRNGAGVFMWHDNFWAIRHLLFLLLPLLTHSLPGARPRPAPLAEARTTLEQTMARLAVLRYTHGAVMRDPVLRAAASEWWERQRVEGEWARADEGVRRVADRLGRSFAEAGAGGSGEGRLKVMAREVVARLVAGMTAAPP
;
A
#
# COMPACT_ATOMS: atom_id res chain seq x y z
N MET A 1 30.84 -13.86 20.46
CA MET A 1 29.49 -13.30 20.59
C MET A 1 29.34 -11.81 20.19
N PRO A 2 30.06 -11.22 19.21
CA PRO A 2 29.86 -9.81 18.83
C PRO A 2 28.79 -9.57 17.74
N LEU A 3 28.26 -10.61 17.08
CA LEU A 3 27.32 -10.41 15.96
C LEU A 3 25.95 -9.89 16.41
N ILE A 4 25.52 -10.21 17.63
CA ILE A 4 24.21 -9.82 18.16
C ILE A 4 24.18 -8.32 18.49
N THR A 5 25.29 -7.76 18.96
CA THR A 5 25.36 -6.31 19.24
C THR A 5 25.36 -5.51 17.95
N VAL A 6 26.14 -5.92 16.94
CA VAL A 6 26.21 -5.20 15.66
C VAL A 6 24.86 -5.23 14.91
N SER A 7 24.16 -6.37 14.88
CA SER A 7 22.86 -6.45 14.21
C SER A 7 21.75 -5.69 14.94
N LEU A 8 21.79 -5.70 16.28
CA LEU A 8 20.86 -4.94 17.11
C LEU A 8 21.11 -3.44 17.00
N ASP A 9 22.36 -2.99 17.03
CA ASP A 9 22.75 -1.59 16.85
C ASP A 9 22.37 -1.10 15.44
N ALA A 10 22.61 -1.91 14.41
CA ALA A 10 22.19 -1.61 13.04
C ALA A 10 20.66 -1.49 12.93
N PHE A 11 19.91 -2.38 13.57
CA PHE A 11 18.45 -2.32 13.61
C PHE A 11 17.94 -1.08 14.34
N LEU A 12 18.52 -0.74 15.50
CA LEU A 12 18.15 0.45 16.26
C LEU A 12 18.47 1.73 15.47
N ALA A 13 19.67 1.83 14.89
CA ALA A 13 20.06 2.98 14.08
C ALA A 13 19.15 3.17 12.87
N ALA A 14 18.87 2.10 12.12
CA ALA A 14 18.00 2.15 10.95
C ALA A 14 16.53 2.42 11.32
N SER A 15 16.01 1.85 12.42
CA SER A 15 14.65 2.12 12.89
C SER A 15 14.47 3.57 13.35
N ILE A 16 15.47 4.15 14.04
CA ILE A 16 15.50 5.57 14.40
C ILE A 16 15.55 6.43 13.14
N ALA A 17 16.45 6.13 12.19
CA ALA A 17 16.59 6.92 10.96
C ALA A 17 15.29 6.93 10.13
N ILE A 18 14.65 5.77 9.96
CA ILE A 18 13.38 5.63 9.23
C ILE A 18 12.25 6.33 10.00
N GLY A 19 12.17 6.12 11.32
CA GLY A 19 11.14 6.73 12.18
C GLY A 19 11.20 8.25 12.19
N VAL A 20 12.39 8.82 12.40
CA VAL A 20 12.62 10.27 12.41
C VAL A 20 12.35 10.88 11.04
N SER A 21 12.84 10.26 9.96
CA SER A 21 12.61 10.75 8.59
C SER A 21 11.12 10.73 8.23
N SER A 22 10.41 9.66 8.60
CA SER A 22 8.97 9.54 8.35
C SER A 22 8.17 10.58 9.16
N LEU A 23 8.47 10.74 10.45
CA LEU A 23 7.86 11.78 11.30
C LEU A 23 8.12 13.18 10.76
N TYR A 24 9.34 13.46 10.30
CA TYR A 24 9.71 14.72 9.68
C TYR A 24 8.90 14.99 8.41
N LEU A 25 8.79 14.00 7.52
CA LEU A 25 8.00 14.12 6.28
C LEU A 25 6.50 14.29 6.57
N ILE A 26 5.97 13.58 7.56
CA ILE A 26 4.57 13.72 7.98
C ILE A 26 4.31 15.14 8.50
N ARG A 27 5.20 15.68 9.36
CA ARG A 27 5.06 17.04 9.90
C ARG A 27 5.22 18.11 8.80
N ARG A 28 6.20 17.97 7.92
CA ARG A 28 6.47 18.94 6.84
C ARG A 28 5.35 18.98 5.79
N ASN A 29 4.75 17.84 5.49
CA ASN A 29 3.71 17.72 4.46
C ASN A 29 2.30 17.92 5.00
N GLN A 30 2.10 18.47 6.21
CA GLN A 30 0.79 18.97 6.64
C GLN A 30 0.50 20.25 5.87
N PRO A 31 -0.34 20.24 4.81
CA PRO A 31 -0.73 21.47 4.15
C PRO A 31 -1.78 22.17 5.04
N PRO A 32 -1.85 23.51 5.03
CA PRO A 32 -2.99 24.23 5.57
C PRO A 32 -4.21 24.02 4.64
N SER A 33 -4.88 22.85 4.75
CA SER A 33 -6.13 22.41 4.09
C SER A 33 -6.15 22.45 2.53
N PRO A 34 -6.48 21.36 1.78
CA PRO A 34 -7.80 20.67 1.75
C PRO A 34 -7.72 19.15 1.41
N PRO A 35 -8.77 18.52 0.80
CA PRO A 35 -9.53 17.44 1.40
C PRO A 35 -8.69 16.19 1.73
N HIS A 36 -8.83 15.74 2.97
CA HIS A 36 -8.18 14.56 3.49
C HIS A 36 -8.56 13.32 2.66
N THR A 37 -7.60 12.69 1.97
CA THR A 37 -7.69 11.24 1.74
C THR A 37 -7.55 10.59 3.12
N PRO A 38 -8.62 10.02 3.69
CA PRO A 38 -8.63 9.61 5.10
C PRO A 38 -7.59 8.50 5.39
N TYR A 39 -7.13 7.81 4.35
CA TYR A 39 -6.22 6.67 4.45
C TYR A 39 -4.74 7.02 4.36
N ARG A 40 -4.33 8.25 4.04
CA ARG A 40 -2.91 8.55 3.77
C ARG A 40 -2.00 8.31 4.98
N ALA A 41 -2.43 8.73 6.18
CA ALA A 41 -1.69 8.51 7.41
C ALA A 41 -1.60 7.01 7.74
N ALA A 42 -2.72 6.28 7.63
CA ALA A 42 -2.78 4.84 7.85
C ALA A 42 -1.88 4.06 6.88
N LEU A 43 -1.87 4.42 5.58
CA LEU A 43 -0.99 3.80 4.59
C LEU A 43 0.49 4.11 4.87
N THR A 44 0.81 5.31 5.35
CA THR A 44 2.20 5.67 5.73
C THR A 44 2.65 4.87 6.96
N LEU A 45 1.78 4.72 7.96
CA LEU A 45 2.04 3.89 9.14
C LEU A 45 2.20 2.41 8.74
N LEU A 46 1.37 1.91 7.83
CA LEU A 46 1.47 0.55 7.31
C LEU A 46 2.83 0.28 6.67
N VAL A 47 3.30 1.16 5.78
CA VAL A 47 4.62 1.03 5.15
C VAL A 47 5.72 1.11 6.19
N LEU A 48 5.62 2.04 7.16
CA LEU A 48 6.61 2.15 8.23
C LEU A 48 6.69 0.87 9.07
N LEU A 49 5.55 0.35 9.53
CA LEU A 49 5.52 -0.86 10.34
C LEU A 49 6.03 -2.08 9.56
N HIS A 50 5.64 -2.20 8.28
CA HIS A 50 6.12 -3.25 7.39
C HIS A 50 7.64 -3.17 7.20
N THR A 51 8.17 -1.99 6.84
CA THR A 51 9.61 -1.81 6.61
C THR A 51 10.43 -2.14 7.85
N LEU A 52 9.96 -1.73 9.04
CA LEU A 52 10.59 -2.11 10.32
C LEU A 52 10.52 -3.63 10.56
N TYR A 53 9.41 -4.28 10.24
CA TYR A 53 9.26 -5.72 10.38
C TYR A 53 10.19 -6.51 9.43
N ILE A 54 10.31 -6.10 8.17
CA ILE A 54 11.24 -6.74 7.22
C ILE A 54 12.68 -6.48 7.66
N LEU A 55 13.00 -5.27 8.10
CA LEU A 55 14.33 -4.94 8.59
C LEU A 55 14.69 -5.76 9.85
N TYR A 56 13.76 -5.92 10.78
CA TYR A 56 13.90 -6.83 11.91
C TYR A 56 14.18 -8.26 11.44
N THR A 57 13.42 -8.73 10.45
CA THR A 57 13.58 -10.09 9.90
C THR A 57 14.96 -10.27 9.25
N VAL A 58 15.41 -9.30 8.44
CA VAL A 58 16.71 -9.34 7.76
C VAL A 58 17.88 -9.23 8.74
N LEU A 59 17.83 -8.31 9.70
CA LEU A 59 18.96 -8.05 10.59
C LEU A 59 19.03 -9.01 11.78
N LEU A 60 17.90 -9.37 12.38
CA LEU A 60 17.85 -10.14 13.62
C LEU A 60 17.47 -11.61 13.39
N ARG A 61 16.78 -11.94 12.30
CA ARG A 61 16.32 -13.31 11.98
C ARG A 61 16.89 -13.82 10.66
N TRP A 62 18.21 -13.65 10.48
CA TRP A 62 18.91 -14.25 9.34
C TRP A 62 18.75 -15.78 9.36
N PRO A 63 18.53 -16.44 8.21
CA PRO A 63 18.35 -17.89 8.16
C PRO A 63 19.56 -18.62 8.75
N PRO A 64 19.34 -19.61 9.63
CA PRO A 64 20.45 -20.33 10.24
C PRO A 64 21.17 -21.16 9.19
N ASN A 65 22.47 -20.88 8.99
CA ASN A 65 23.33 -21.68 8.15
C ASN A 65 24.57 -22.11 8.93
N LEU A 66 24.67 -23.41 9.19
CA LEU A 66 25.71 -24.00 10.01
C LEU A 66 27.09 -23.87 9.38
N PHE A 67 27.20 -24.05 8.07
CA PHE A 67 28.48 -23.99 7.35
C PHE A 67 29.00 -22.55 7.28
N SER A 68 28.12 -21.59 7.01
CA SER A 68 28.45 -20.16 7.02
C SER A 68 28.79 -19.67 8.43
N ALA A 69 28.04 -20.08 9.45
CA ALA A 69 28.28 -19.66 10.84
C ALA A 69 29.61 -20.21 11.39
N LEU A 70 29.92 -21.47 11.10
CA LEU A 70 31.14 -22.14 11.57
C LEU A 70 32.34 -21.97 10.65
N HIS A 71 32.15 -21.37 9.46
CA HIS A 71 33.17 -21.22 8.42
C HIS A 71 33.76 -22.58 8.01
N LEU A 72 32.90 -23.60 7.87
CA LEU A 72 33.30 -24.96 7.52
C LEU A 72 33.02 -25.25 6.04
N PRO A 73 33.90 -26.01 5.36
CA PRO A 73 33.59 -26.50 4.03
C PRO A 73 32.43 -27.51 4.10
N LEU A 74 31.60 -27.53 3.06
CA LEU A 74 30.46 -28.44 2.95
C LEU A 74 30.90 -29.92 2.94
N THR A 75 32.15 -30.20 2.57
CA THR A 75 32.75 -31.55 2.57
C THR A 75 33.24 -31.98 3.95
N ALA A 76 33.19 -31.14 4.98
CA ALA A 76 33.64 -31.48 6.33
C ALA A 76 32.92 -32.75 6.86
N PRO A 77 33.62 -33.68 7.53
CA PRO A 77 32.98 -34.84 8.13
C PRO A 77 32.06 -34.42 9.28
N THR A 78 30.96 -35.17 9.49
CA THR A 78 29.95 -34.85 10.51
C THR A 78 30.54 -34.79 11.92
N GLU A 79 31.52 -35.64 12.24
CA GLU A 79 32.26 -35.60 13.51
C GLU A 79 33.06 -34.30 13.70
N GLY A 80 33.67 -33.79 12.62
CA GLY A 80 34.37 -32.51 12.65
C GLY A 80 33.41 -31.35 12.90
N ILE A 81 32.22 -31.39 12.26
CA ILE A 81 31.15 -30.42 12.51
C ILE A 81 30.71 -30.47 13.98
N ARG A 82 30.44 -31.67 14.50
CA ARG A 82 30.05 -31.91 15.90
C ARG A 82 31.07 -31.33 16.87
N HIS A 83 32.35 -31.65 16.66
CA HIS A 83 33.45 -31.14 17.47
C HIS A 83 33.51 -29.60 17.47
N MET A 84 33.35 -28.98 16.29
CA MET A 84 33.37 -27.52 16.16
C MET A 84 32.20 -26.83 16.88
N ILE A 85 31.00 -27.43 16.83
CA ILE A 85 29.84 -26.93 17.57
C ILE A 85 30.10 -26.99 19.07
N LEU A 86 30.56 -28.13 19.59
CA LEU A 86 30.86 -28.31 21.01
C LEU A 86 31.95 -27.35 21.49
N THR A 87 33.04 -27.23 20.72
CA THR A 87 34.16 -26.34 21.01
C THR A 87 33.69 -24.88 21.08
N ARG A 88 32.90 -24.43 20.09
CA ARG A 88 32.39 -23.06 20.04
C ARG A 88 31.31 -22.78 21.09
N GLY A 89 30.58 -23.82 21.50
CA GLY A 89 29.61 -23.78 22.58
C GLY A 89 30.22 -23.87 23.98
N GLY A 90 31.53 -24.09 24.12
CA GLY A 90 32.19 -24.29 25.42
C GLY A 90 31.76 -25.57 26.12
N LEU A 91 31.28 -26.57 25.38
CA LEU A 91 30.79 -27.83 25.91
C LEU A 91 31.88 -28.91 25.82
N PRO A 92 31.94 -29.87 26.77
CA PRO A 92 32.89 -30.98 26.70
C PRO A 92 32.60 -31.90 25.50
N ALA A 93 33.62 -32.59 25.00
CA ALA A 93 33.55 -33.41 23.78
C ALA A 93 32.46 -34.53 23.81
N GLY A 94 32.10 -34.99 25.01
CA GLY A 94 31.05 -35.98 25.24
C GLY A 94 29.66 -35.41 25.54
N ALA A 95 29.47 -34.09 25.51
CA ALA A 95 28.16 -33.50 25.78
C ALA A 95 27.12 -33.90 24.72
N GLN A 96 25.89 -34.08 25.16
CA GLN A 96 24.75 -34.34 24.27
C GLN A 96 24.34 -33.04 23.57
N LEU A 97 24.09 -33.11 22.26
CA LEU A 97 23.59 -31.98 21.51
C LEU A 97 22.05 -31.98 21.56
N PRO A 98 21.40 -30.84 21.31
CA PRO A 98 19.94 -30.83 21.17
C PRO A 98 19.50 -31.84 20.10
N LYS A 99 18.49 -32.66 20.41
CA LYS A 99 17.89 -33.66 19.50
C LYS A 99 17.69 -33.17 18.05
N PRO A 100 17.13 -31.98 17.78
CA PRO A 100 16.92 -31.54 16.39
C PRO A 100 18.25 -31.24 15.66
N LEU A 101 19.32 -30.94 16.39
CA LEU A 101 20.65 -30.74 15.81
C LEU A 101 21.34 -32.08 15.54
N GLU A 102 21.19 -33.05 16.44
CA GLU A 102 21.68 -34.42 16.22
C GLU A 102 21.00 -35.08 15.00
N ALA A 103 19.68 -34.91 14.86
CA ALA A 103 18.94 -35.38 13.70
C ALA A 103 19.41 -34.71 12.39
N LEU A 104 19.69 -33.41 12.43
CA LEU A 104 20.26 -32.68 11.30
C LEU A 104 21.65 -33.23 10.92
N LEU A 105 22.54 -33.43 11.89
CA LEU A 105 23.88 -33.98 11.66
C LEU A 105 23.82 -35.40 11.08
N ALA A 106 22.91 -36.24 11.56
CA ALA A 106 22.68 -37.58 11.03
C ALA A 106 22.25 -37.54 9.55
N ARG A 107 21.34 -36.61 9.18
CA ARG A 107 20.93 -36.39 7.78
C ARG A 107 22.09 -35.87 6.92
N LEU A 108 22.87 -34.92 7.43
CA LEU A 108 24.03 -34.36 6.74
C LEU A 108 25.20 -35.34 6.59
N ALA A 109 25.13 -36.56 7.13
CA ALA A 109 26.11 -37.61 6.83
C ALA A 109 26.06 -38.03 5.35
N SER A 110 24.90 -37.92 4.68
CA SER A 110 24.77 -38.20 3.25
C SER A 110 25.15 -36.99 2.38
N PHE A 111 25.91 -37.23 1.31
CA PHE A 111 26.27 -36.20 0.33
C PHE A 111 25.04 -35.64 -0.41
N GLU A 112 24.04 -36.49 -0.68
CA GLU A 112 22.79 -36.07 -1.32
C GLU A 112 22.03 -35.08 -0.41
N MET A 113 21.96 -35.36 0.89
CA MET A 113 21.34 -34.46 1.87
C MET A 113 22.08 -33.13 2.00
N ARG A 114 23.41 -33.11 1.86
CA ARG A 114 24.17 -31.85 1.81
C ARG A 114 23.82 -31.03 0.58
N THR A 115 23.59 -31.68 -0.56
CA THR A 115 23.15 -31.01 -1.79
C THR A 115 21.76 -30.39 -1.61
N LEU A 116 20.83 -31.13 -0.97
CA LEU A 116 19.50 -30.61 -0.61
C LEU A 116 19.59 -29.46 0.40
N TYR A 117 20.51 -29.53 1.37
CA TYR A 117 20.75 -28.47 2.35
C TYR A 117 21.18 -27.15 1.69
N VAL A 118 22.08 -27.18 0.71
CA VAL A 118 22.50 -25.97 -0.03
C VAL A 118 21.32 -25.30 -0.73
N ARG A 119 20.38 -26.11 -1.22
CA ARG A 119 19.24 -25.68 -2.02
C ARG A 119 18.08 -25.17 -1.19
N PHE A 120 17.71 -25.89 -0.13
CA PHE A 120 16.51 -25.64 0.67
C PHE A 120 16.79 -25.05 2.05
N GLY A 121 18.05 -25.04 2.48
CA GLY A 121 18.46 -24.49 3.77
C GLY A 121 18.28 -25.45 4.94
N GLN A 122 18.74 -24.99 6.11
CA GLN A 122 18.72 -25.79 7.33
C GLN A 122 17.31 -26.08 7.82
N GLU A 123 16.43 -25.08 7.82
CA GLU A 123 15.10 -25.18 8.41
C GLU A 123 14.27 -26.29 7.75
N VAL A 124 14.32 -26.39 6.43
CA VAL A 124 13.62 -27.42 5.65
C VAL A 124 14.16 -28.81 5.94
N VAL A 125 15.48 -28.97 5.95
CA VAL A 125 16.14 -30.26 6.23
C VAL A 125 15.97 -30.69 7.69
N GLN A 126 15.84 -29.73 8.61
CA GLN A 126 15.70 -29.99 10.04
C GLN A 126 14.25 -30.29 10.43
N ASN A 127 13.28 -29.54 9.92
CA ASN A 127 11.89 -29.60 10.36
C ASN A 127 11.04 -30.60 9.56
N CYS A 128 11.43 -30.97 8.33
CA CYS A 128 10.65 -31.95 7.58
C CYS A 128 10.99 -33.39 7.97
N GLU A 129 10.27 -33.96 8.94
CA GLU A 129 10.48 -35.33 9.39
C GLU A 129 10.12 -36.38 8.31
N HIS A 130 9.11 -36.08 7.48
CA HIS A 130 8.54 -37.02 6.50
C HIS A 130 9.19 -36.96 5.11
N CYS A 131 10.02 -35.95 4.83
CA CYS A 131 10.62 -35.75 3.52
C CYS A 131 11.75 -36.75 3.25
N LYS A 132 11.65 -37.49 2.16
CA LYS A 132 12.62 -38.46 1.64
C LYS A 132 13.03 -38.13 0.21
N THR A 133 12.10 -37.66 -0.61
CA THR A 133 12.34 -37.34 -2.02
C THR A 133 12.58 -35.85 -2.22
N PHE A 134 13.22 -35.49 -3.34
CA PHE A 134 13.44 -34.09 -3.70
C PHE A 134 12.13 -33.29 -3.74
N ASP A 135 11.07 -33.87 -4.33
CA ASP A 135 9.78 -33.19 -4.51
C ASP A 135 9.09 -32.90 -3.18
N GLU A 136 9.24 -33.77 -2.18
CA GLU A 136 8.71 -33.55 -0.83
C GLU A 136 9.40 -32.36 -0.14
N TYR A 137 10.73 -32.28 -0.25
CA TYR A 137 11.49 -31.13 0.27
C TYR A 137 11.14 -29.84 -0.48
N ALA A 138 10.99 -29.91 -1.81
CA ALA A 138 10.62 -28.77 -2.64
C ALA A 138 9.23 -28.25 -2.27
N LEU A 139 8.24 -29.13 -2.10
CA LEU A 139 6.87 -28.76 -1.73
C LEU A 139 6.83 -28.09 -0.35
N PHE A 140 7.59 -28.61 0.61
CA PHE A 140 7.71 -28.01 1.95
C PHE A 140 8.36 -26.61 1.90
N ALA A 141 9.47 -26.48 1.16
CA ALA A 141 10.17 -25.21 1.01
C ALA A 141 9.32 -24.14 0.29
N VAL A 142 8.67 -24.52 -0.81
CA VAL A 142 7.82 -23.63 -1.60
C VAL A 142 6.61 -23.16 -0.80
N SER A 143 6.02 -24.02 0.04
CA SER A 143 4.88 -23.65 0.88
C SER A 143 5.23 -22.51 1.84
N ASN A 144 6.40 -22.58 2.48
CA ASN A 144 6.88 -21.52 3.37
C ASN A 144 7.15 -20.22 2.61
N ALA A 145 7.82 -20.31 1.45
CA ALA A 145 8.06 -19.15 0.59
C ALA A 145 6.75 -18.52 0.08
N LEU A 146 5.75 -19.34 -0.27
CA LEU A 146 4.47 -18.87 -0.78
C LEU A 146 3.70 -18.05 0.26
N LEU A 147 3.74 -18.44 1.54
CA LEU A 147 3.12 -17.66 2.63
C LEU A 147 3.73 -16.26 2.75
N ASP A 148 5.05 -16.15 2.61
CA ASP A 148 5.75 -14.87 2.58
C ASP A 148 5.27 -13.99 1.41
N TYR A 149 5.14 -14.56 0.21
CA TYR A 149 4.60 -13.85 -0.96
C TYR A 149 3.14 -13.44 -0.79
N ILE A 150 2.31 -14.28 -0.17
CA ILE A 150 0.90 -13.95 0.11
C ILE A 150 0.82 -12.77 1.08
N ARG A 151 1.61 -12.77 2.16
CA ARG A 151 1.69 -11.64 3.09
C ARG A 151 2.05 -10.35 2.35
N GLU A 152 3.03 -10.42 1.46
CA GLU A 152 3.45 -9.26 0.68
C GLU A 152 2.37 -8.79 -0.31
N ALA A 153 1.67 -9.71 -0.97
CA ALA A 153 0.57 -9.41 -1.86
C ALA A 153 -0.57 -8.67 -1.14
N VAL A 154 -0.86 -9.03 0.13
CA VAL A 154 -1.85 -8.34 0.96
C VAL A 154 -1.42 -6.90 1.23
N VAL A 155 -0.15 -6.67 1.58
CA VAL A 155 0.38 -5.33 1.86
C VAL A 155 0.30 -4.46 0.61
N LEU A 156 0.79 -4.95 -0.54
CA LEU A 156 0.70 -4.24 -1.82
C LEU A 156 -0.75 -4.00 -2.24
N GLY A 157 -1.63 -4.96 -1.98
CA GLY A 157 -3.07 -4.84 -2.23
C GLY A 157 -3.70 -3.70 -1.42
N LEU A 158 -3.34 -3.55 -0.15
CA LEU A 158 -3.78 -2.44 0.70
C LEU A 158 -3.20 -1.10 0.23
N LEU A 159 -1.91 -1.06 -0.16
CA LEU A 159 -1.26 0.16 -0.66
C LEU A 159 -1.84 0.66 -1.98
N THR A 160 -2.39 -0.24 -2.78
CA THR A 160 -2.96 0.03 -4.11
C THR A 160 -4.49 -0.09 -4.14
N ALA A 161 -5.14 -0.13 -2.97
CA ALA A 161 -6.59 -0.18 -2.83
C ALA A 161 -7.28 1.07 -3.38
N ASN A 162 -8.57 0.96 -3.69
CA ASN A 162 -9.37 2.09 -4.18
C ASN A 162 -9.37 3.24 -3.16
N GLY A 163 -9.13 4.46 -3.62
CA GLY A 163 -8.99 5.65 -2.77
C GLY A 163 -7.59 5.89 -2.22
N SER A 164 -6.63 4.99 -2.46
CA SER A 164 -5.20 5.21 -2.16
C SER A 164 -4.54 6.21 -3.11
N GLY A 165 -5.16 6.46 -4.27
CA GLY A 165 -4.56 7.18 -5.37
C GLY A 165 -3.46 6.40 -6.08
N ARG A 166 -3.24 5.11 -5.80
CA ARG A 166 -2.18 4.29 -6.42
C ARG A 166 -2.71 3.06 -7.14
N GLU A 167 -4.00 3.02 -7.44
CA GLU A 167 -4.69 1.91 -8.10
C GLU A 167 -4.02 1.48 -9.41
N ARG A 168 -3.55 2.45 -10.21
CA ARG A 168 -2.86 2.18 -11.50
C ARG A 168 -1.62 1.29 -11.35
N TRP A 169 -0.96 1.34 -10.19
CA TRP A 169 0.28 0.62 -9.93
C TRP A 169 0.02 -0.81 -9.45
N ARG A 170 -1.23 -1.16 -9.14
CA ARG A 170 -1.62 -2.49 -8.64
C ARG A 170 -1.16 -3.60 -9.58
N THR A 171 -1.49 -3.50 -10.86
CA THR A 171 -1.15 -4.55 -11.85
C THR A 171 0.35 -4.74 -11.97
N HIS A 172 1.13 -3.65 -11.95
CA HIS A 172 2.58 -3.72 -12.04
C HIS A 172 3.23 -4.26 -10.76
N ALA A 173 2.77 -3.82 -9.59
CA ALA A 173 3.29 -4.27 -8.31
C ALA A 173 2.98 -5.75 -8.05
N VAL A 174 1.71 -6.16 -8.24
CA VAL A 174 1.29 -7.56 -8.11
C VAL A 174 1.95 -8.42 -9.20
N GLY A 175 2.02 -7.93 -10.44
CA GLY A 175 2.69 -8.62 -11.54
C GLY A 175 4.17 -8.88 -11.23
N ALA A 176 4.90 -7.87 -10.75
CA ALA A 176 6.30 -8.01 -10.35
C ALA A 176 6.48 -9.04 -9.22
N LEU A 177 5.59 -9.03 -8.23
CA LEU A 177 5.60 -9.99 -7.11
C LEU A 177 5.36 -11.43 -7.60
N VAL A 178 4.37 -11.64 -8.47
CA VAL A 178 4.07 -12.94 -9.06
C VAL A 178 5.23 -13.43 -9.94
N CYS A 179 5.80 -12.55 -10.78
CA CYS A 179 6.97 -12.87 -11.58
C CYS A 179 8.15 -13.29 -10.70
N ALA A 180 8.41 -12.59 -9.59
CA ALA A 180 9.46 -12.95 -8.66
C ALA A 180 9.22 -14.33 -8.02
N ALA A 181 8.00 -14.61 -7.57
CA ALA A 181 7.63 -15.91 -6.99
C ALA A 181 7.83 -17.07 -7.99
N VAL A 182 7.40 -16.89 -9.25
CA VAL A 182 7.58 -17.88 -10.31
C VAL A 182 9.06 -18.08 -10.64
N LEU A 183 9.84 -17.00 -10.73
CA LEU A 183 11.28 -17.08 -10.98
C LEU A 183 12.00 -17.81 -9.83
N GLU A 184 11.72 -17.46 -8.58
CA GLU A 184 12.27 -18.15 -7.41
C GLU A 184 11.92 -19.64 -7.45
N GLY A 185 10.65 -19.99 -7.67
CA GLY A 185 10.22 -21.39 -7.79
C GLY A 185 10.91 -22.12 -8.94
N TYR A 186 11.06 -21.48 -10.11
CA TYR A 186 11.78 -22.03 -11.25
C TYR A 186 13.24 -22.32 -10.93
N PHE A 187 13.96 -21.36 -10.34
CA PHE A 187 15.36 -21.60 -9.97
C PHE A 187 15.49 -22.63 -8.84
N ILE A 188 14.58 -22.63 -7.86
CA ILE A 188 14.52 -23.69 -6.85
C ILE A 188 14.25 -25.06 -7.48
N ALA A 189 13.60 -25.17 -8.64
CA ALA A 189 13.41 -26.44 -9.33
C ALA A 189 14.58 -26.81 -10.27
N ALA A 190 15.14 -25.83 -10.99
CA ALA A 190 16.05 -26.07 -12.11
C ALA A 190 17.54 -25.78 -11.83
N ALA A 191 17.89 -24.98 -10.82
CA ALA A 191 19.28 -24.56 -10.63
C ALA A 191 20.21 -25.74 -10.29
N PRO A 192 21.35 -25.92 -10.99
CA PRO A 192 22.32 -26.93 -10.63
C PRO A 192 23.07 -26.53 -9.35
N VAL A 193 23.25 -27.48 -8.44
CA VAL A 193 24.07 -27.28 -7.24
C VAL A 193 25.48 -27.79 -7.55
N GLN A 194 26.43 -26.88 -7.72
CA GLN A 194 27.83 -27.22 -7.94
C GLN A 194 28.59 -27.09 -6.63
N ILE A 195 29.11 -28.21 -6.13
CA ILE A 195 29.94 -28.26 -4.92
C ILE A 195 31.40 -28.40 -5.38
N PRO A 196 32.25 -27.38 -5.16
CA PRO A 196 33.67 -27.48 -5.46
C PRO A 196 34.34 -28.64 -4.70
N ARG A 197 35.43 -29.20 -5.23
CA ARG A 197 36.13 -30.34 -4.60
C ARG A 197 36.63 -30.04 -3.18
N ASN A 198 37.03 -28.81 -2.92
CA ASN A 198 37.44 -28.34 -1.60
C ASN A 198 36.25 -28.06 -0.65
N GLY A 199 35.02 -28.06 -1.15
CA GLY A 199 33.79 -27.80 -0.39
C GLY A 199 33.67 -26.38 0.17
N ALA A 200 34.62 -25.49 -0.13
CA ALA A 200 34.65 -24.12 0.38
C ALA A 200 33.98 -23.15 -0.59
N GLY A 201 33.39 -22.07 -0.08
CA GLY A 201 32.79 -21.01 -0.89
C GLY A 201 31.59 -21.45 -1.73
N VAL A 202 30.85 -22.48 -1.29
CA VAL A 202 29.65 -22.95 -1.99
C VAL A 202 28.58 -21.86 -1.97
N PHE A 203 27.98 -21.60 -3.13
CA PHE A 203 26.87 -20.66 -3.24
C PHE A 203 25.62 -21.26 -2.58
N MET A 204 25.24 -20.71 -1.42
CA MET A 204 24.04 -21.13 -0.67
C MET A 204 22.79 -20.57 -1.35
N TRP A 205 22.19 -21.35 -2.26
CA TRP A 205 21.00 -20.94 -3.01
C TRP A 205 19.86 -20.49 -2.10
N HIS A 206 19.60 -21.23 -1.02
CA HIS A 206 18.56 -20.88 -0.06
C HIS A 206 18.75 -19.48 0.55
N ASP A 207 19.93 -19.23 1.13
CA ASP A 207 20.25 -17.96 1.82
C ASP A 207 20.15 -16.78 0.84
N ASN A 208 20.61 -16.98 -0.41
CA ASN A 208 20.56 -15.95 -1.44
C ASN A 208 19.14 -15.66 -1.92
N PHE A 209 18.30 -16.68 -2.15
CA PHE A 209 16.89 -16.46 -2.49
C PHE A 209 16.14 -15.79 -1.35
N TRP A 210 16.39 -16.22 -0.10
CA TRP A 210 15.82 -15.58 1.07
C TRP A 210 16.20 -14.09 1.13
N ALA A 211 17.48 -13.76 0.91
CA ALA A 211 17.96 -12.37 0.93
C ALA A 211 17.35 -11.53 -0.21
N ILE A 212 17.34 -12.04 -1.45
CA ILE A 212 16.75 -11.36 -2.61
C ILE A 212 15.24 -11.14 -2.39
N ARG A 213 14.54 -12.14 -1.87
CA ARG A 213 13.11 -12.06 -1.57
C ARG A 213 12.79 -10.98 -0.53
N HIS A 214 13.52 -10.95 0.58
CA HIS A 214 13.31 -9.93 1.61
C HIS A 214 13.75 -8.53 1.15
N LEU A 215 14.77 -8.44 0.29
CA LEU A 215 15.13 -7.18 -0.36
C LEU A 215 14.00 -6.69 -1.28
N LEU A 216 13.38 -7.60 -2.05
CA LEU A 216 12.22 -7.27 -2.87
C LEU A 216 11.04 -6.79 -2.01
N PHE A 217 10.73 -7.49 -0.91
CA PHE A 217 9.66 -7.11 0.02
C PHE A 217 9.94 -5.78 0.73
N LEU A 218 11.21 -5.42 0.91
CA LEU A 218 11.55 -4.10 1.41
C LEU A 218 11.32 -3.03 0.33
N LEU A 219 11.85 -3.24 -0.87
CA LEU A 219 11.86 -2.23 -1.93
C LEU A 219 10.47 -2.00 -2.55
N LEU A 220 9.69 -3.05 -2.77
CA LEU A 220 8.45 -2.97 -3.56
C LEU A 220 7.35 -2.10 -2.88
N PRO A 221 7.04 -2.24 -1.57
CA PRO A 221 6.15 -1.32 -0.85
C PRO A 221 6.68 0.12 -0.79
N LEU A 222 7.99 0.28 -0.59
CA LEU A 222 8.63 1.60 -0.52
C LEU A 222 8.54 2.34 -1.85
N LEU A 223 8.84 1.66 -2.95
CA LEU A 223 8.74 2.20 -4.30
C LEU A 223 7.27 2.51 -4.64
N THR A 224 6.35 1.57 -4.43
CA THR A 224 4.93 1.81 -4.70
C THR A 224 4.38 2.98 -3.89
N HIS A 225 4.75 3.11 -2.61
CA HIS A 225 4.37 4.28 -1.81
C HIS A 225 5.00 5.58 -2.31
N SER A 226 6.25 5.56 -2.79
CA SER A 226 6.95 6.76 -3.26
C SER A 226 6.51 7.22 -4.66
N LEU A 227 5.93 6.32 -5.46
CA LEU A 227 5.46 6.63 -6.80
C LEU A 227 4.31 7.65 -6.78
N PRO A 228 4.25 8.56 -7.77
CA PRO A 228 3.22 9.57 -7.85
C PRO A 228 1.85 8.92 -8.01
N GLY A 229 0.88 9.44 -7.25
CA GLY A 229 -0.50 9.01 -7.34
C GLY A 229 -1.11 9.24 -8.73
N ALA A 230 -2.25 8.61 -8.99
CA ALA A 230 -3.24 9.02 -9.95
C ALA A 230 -3.41 10.53 -9.85
N ARG A 231 -2.93 11.27 -10.85
CA ARG A 231 -3.40 12.64 -11.05
C ARG A 231 -4.91 12.50 -11.21
N PRO A 232 -5.73 13.34 -10.55
CA PRO A 232 -7.17 13.35 -10.82
C PRO A 232 -7.29 13.44 -12.33
N ARG A 233 -7.86 12.39 -12.93
CA ARG A 233 -8.13 12.40 -14.37
C ARG A 233 -8.97 13.66 -14.54
N PRO A 234 -8.52 14.68 -15.31
CA PRO A 234 -9.43 15.78 -15.61
C PRO A 234 -10.67 15.10 -16.15
N ALA A 235 -11.84 15.38 -15.53
CA ALA A 235 -13.12 14.87 -16.00
C ALA A 235 -13.05 14.87 -17.52
N PRO A 236 -13.25 13.73 -18.19
CA PRO A 236 -12.82 13.56 -19.58
C PRO A 236 -13.29 14.79 -20.31
N LEU A 237 -12.35 15.64 -20.74
CA LEU A 237 -12.69 17.01 -21.13
C LEU A 237 -13.79 17.00 -22.20
N ALA A 238 -13.84 15.91 -22.96
CA ALA A 238 -14.92 15.51 -23.86
C ALA A 238 -16.31 15.42 -23.18
N GLU A 239 -16.49 14.71 -22.07
CA GLU A 239 -17.78 14.59 -21.36
C GLU A 239 -18.20 15.91 -20.69
N ALA A 240 -17.25 16.63 -20.11
CA ALA A 240 -17.51 17.98 -19.58
C ALA A 240 -17.87 18.96 -20.71
N ARG A 241 -17.23 18.84 -21.87
CA ARG A 241 -17.52 19.63 -23.06
C ARG A 241 -18.87 19.28 -23.67
N THR A 242 -19.22 18.00 -23.79
CA THR A 242 -20.53 17.60 -24.34
C THR A 242 -21.67 18.03 -23.42
N THR A 243 -21.50 17.90 -22.10
CA THR A 243 -22.47 18.41 -21.13
C THR A 243 -22.57 19.94 -21.18
N LEU A 244 -21.45 20.65 -21.36
CA LEU A 244 -21.47 22.11 -21.56
C LEU A 244 -22.16 22.52 -22.87
N GLU A 245 -21.86 21.85 -23.98
CA GLU A 245 -22.48 22.11 -25.29
C GLU A 245 -24.00 21.84 -25.23
N GLN A 246 -24.42 20.75 -24.59
CA GLN A 246 -25.84 20.43 -24.37
C GLN A 246 -26.54 21.48 -23.50
N THR A 247 -25.90 21.95 -22.42
CA THR A 247 -26.47 22.98 -21.55
C THR A 247 -26.55 24.34 -22.23
N MET A 248 -25.53 24.72 -23.02
CA MET A 248 -25.56 25.93 -23.84
C MET A 248 -26.70 25.89 -24.87
N ALA A 249 -26.88 24.78 -25.58
CA ALA A 249 -27.98 24.62 -26.52
C ALA A 249 -29.35 24.74 -25.83
N ARG A 250 -29.53 24.10 -24.67
CA ARG A 250 -30.77 24.20 -23.87
C ARG A 250 -31.04 25.62 -23.39
N LEU A 251 -30.01 26.34 -22.92
CA LEU A 251 -30.14 27.75 -22.52
C LEU A 251 -30.50 28.66 -23.69
N ALA A 252 -29.93 28.41 -24.87
CA ALA A 252 -30.26 29.17 -26.08
C ALA A 252 -31.73 28.97 -26.45
N VAL A 253 -32.21 27.71 -26.47
CA VAL A 253 -33.62 27.39 -26.72
C VAL A 253 -34.52 28.08 -25.69
N LEU A 254 -34.19 27.97 -24.39
CA LEU A 254 -34.97 28.60 -23.32
C LEU A 254 -35.05 30.13 -23.48
N ARG A 255 -33.95 30.78 -23.90
CA ARG A 255 -33.93 32.22 -24.17
C ARG A 255 -34.86 32.60 -25.33
N TYR A 256 -34.83 31.84 -26.43
CA TYR A 256 -35.67 32.11 -27.59
C TYR A 256 -37.14 31.79 -27.32
N THR A 257 -37.45 30.71 -26.62
CA THR A 257 -38.84 30.38 -26.24
C THR A 257 -39.40 31.41 -25.29
N HIS A 258 -38.64 31.85 -24.29
CA HIS A 258 -39.04 32.96 -23.41
C HIS A 258 -39.29 34.24 -24.22
N GLY A 259 -38.38 34.59 -25.13
CA GLY A 259 -38.57 35.74 -26.02
C GLY A 259 -39.81 35.64 -26.91
N ALA A 260 -40.14 34.44 -27.41
CA ALA A 260 -41.34 34.18 -28.20
C ALA A 260 -42.63 34.31 -27.37
N VAL A 261 -42.65 33.70 -26.17
CA VAL A 261 -43.78 33.80 -25.21
C VAL A 261 -44.06 35.26 -24.86
N MET A 262 -43.02 36.06 -24.64
CA MET A 262 -43.19 37.48 -24.30
C MET A 262 -43.63 38.35 -25.49
N ARG A 263 -43.56 37.88 -26.74
CA ARG A 263 -44.03 38.63 -27.92
C ARG A 263 -45.52 38.40 -28.20
N ASP A 264 -46.05 37.22 -27.90
CA ASP A 264 -47.47 36.92 -28.05
C ASP A 264 -48.29 37.48 -26.86
N PRO A 265 -49.34 38.29 -27.08
CA PRO A 265 -50.09 38.89 -26.00
C PRO A 265 -50.88 37.90 -25.13
N VAL A 266 -51.38 36.80 -25.72
CA VAL A 266 -52.14 35.78 -24.99
C VAL A 266 -51.20 34.97 -24.11
N LEU A 267 -50.08 34.49 -24.67
CA LEU A 267 -49.11 33.71 -23.91
C LEU A 267 -48.41 34.53 -22.82
N ARG A 268 -48.10 35.81 -23.09
CA ARG A 268 -47.54 36.72 -22.09
C ARG A 268 -48.50 36.90 -20.91
N ALA A 269 -49.78 37.11 -21.16
CA ALA A 269 -50.79 37.27 -20.10
C ALA A 269 -50.88 36.02 -19.24
N ALA A 270 -50.97 34.84 -19.87
CA ALA A 270 -50.99 33.55 -19.16
C ALA A 270 -49.71 33.30 -18.35
N ALA A 271 -48.53 33.61 -18.91
CA ALA A 271 -47.26 33.48 -18.20
C ALA A 271 -47.20 34.42 -16.98
N SER A 272 -47.67 35.66 -17.13
CA SER A 272 -47.69 36.66 -16.05
C SER A 272 -48.63 36.23 -14.92
N GLU A 273 -49.81 35.74 -15.27
CA GLU A 273 -50.77 35.20 -14.30
C GLU A 273 -50.19 34.00 -13.53
N TRP A 274 -49.53 33.08 -14.24
CA TRP A 274 -48.91 31.92 -13.62
C TRP A 274 -47.79 32.32 -12.65
N TRP A 275 -46.89 33.23 -13.06
CA TRP A 275 -45.81 33.73 -12.20
C TRP A 275 -46.35 34.47 -10.98
N GLU A 276 -47.43 35.23 -11.14
CA GLU A 276 -48.07 35.93 -10.04
C GLU A 276 -48.68 34.95 -9.03
N ARG A 277 -49.35 33.89 -9.51
CA ARG A 277 -49.84 32.80 -8.66
C ARG A 277 -48.71 32.11 -7.90
N GLN A 278 -47.61 31.79 -8.58
CA GLN A 278 -46.43 31.19 -7.95
C GLN A 278 -45.75 32.13 -6.95
N ARG A 279 -45.76 33.44 -7.19
CA ARG A 279 -45.27 34.43 -6.24
C ARG A 279 -46.08 34.39 -4.95
N VAL A 280 -47.41 34.38 -5.06
CA VAL A 280 -48.31 34.30 -3.90
C VAL A 280 -48.12 32.97 -3.14
N GLU A 281 -48.11 31.83 -3.84
CA GLU A 281 -47.84 30.52 -3.22
C GLU A 281 -46.46 30.50 -2.52
N GLY A 282 -45.45 31.07 -3.16
CA GLY A 282 -44.11 31.21 -2.58
C GLY A 282 -44.04 32.16 -1.38
N GLU A 283 -44.93 33.15 -1.29
CA GLU A 283 -45.08 34.01 -0.11
C GLU A 283 -45.75 33.26 1.03
N TRP A 284 -46.80 32.49 0.75
CA TRP A 284 -47.44 31.64 1.75
C TRP A 284 -46.46 30.61 2.32
N ALA A 285 -45.70 29.94 1.46
CA ALA A 285 -44.68 28.99 1.89
C ALA A 285 -43.56 29.64 2.73
N ARG A 286 -43.20 30.90 2.45
CA ARG A 286 -42.23 31.66 3.26
C ARG A 286 -42.81 32.18 4.57
N ALA A 287 -44.11 32.47 4.62
CA ALA A 287 -44.81 32.93 5.82
C ALA A 287 -45.12 31.78 6.80
N ASP A 288 -45.23 30.55 6.29
CA ASP A 288 -45.50 29.35 7.10
C ASP A 288 -44.36 29.05 8.10
N GLU A 289 -44.70 29.04 9.40
CA GLU A 289 -43.77 28.75 10.49
C GLU A 289 -43.21 27.32 10.47
N GLY A 290 -43.98 26.35 9.97
CA GLY A 290 -43.53 24.97 9.81
C GLY A 290 -42.42 24.86 8.75
N VAL A 291 -42.61 25.51 7.61
CA VAL A 291 -41.62 25.53 6.51
C VAL A 291 -40.35 26.24 6.95
N ARG A 292 -40.46 27.37 7.66
CA ARG A 292 -39.30 28.09 8.21
C ARG A 292 -38.50 27.22 9.19
N ARG A 293 -39.15 26.52 10.12
CA ARG A 293 -38.47 25.62 11.07
C ARG A 293 -37.73 24.47 10.38
N VAL A 294 -38.30 23.88 9.34
CA VAL A 294 -37.65 22.81 8.56
C VAL A 294 -36.48 23.36 7.75
N ALA A 295 -36.65 24.53 7.12
CA ALA A 295 -35.61 25.20 6.37
C ALA A 295 -34.41 25.55 7.28
N ASP A 296 -34.66 26.03 8.50
CA ASP A 296 -33.62 26.32 9.49
C ASP A 296 -32.88 25.06 9.93
N ARG A 297 -33.61 23.96 10.18
CA ARG A 297 -33.01 22.65 10.52
C ARG A 297 -32.10 22.12 9.41
N LEU A 298 -32.46 22.39 8.15
CA LEU A 298 -31.66 22.03 6.97
C LEU A 298 -30.56 23.05 6.63
N GLY A 299 -30.41 24.12 7.43
CA GLY A 299 -29.44 25.19 7.20
C GLY A 299 -29.74 26.05 5.97
N ARG A 300 -31.01 26.11 5.54
CA ARG A 300 -31.54 26.82 4.36
C ARG A 300 -32.51 27.94 4.76
N SER A 301 -32.19 28.68 5.83
CA SER A 301 -33.04 29.73 6.37
C SER A 301 -33.33 30.86 5.36
N PHE A 302 -34.54 31.43 5.43
CA PHE A 302 -35.01 32.51 4.57
C PHE A 302 -34.85 33.92 5.16
N ALA A 303 -34.34 34.04 6.39
CA ALA A 303 -34.26 35.33 7.10
C ALA A 303 -33.27 36.28 6.41
N GLU A 304 -33.72 37.52 6.16
CA GLU A 304 -32.84 38.61 5.77
C GLU A 304 -32.20 39.24 7.00
N ALA A 305 -30.95 39.67 6.85
CA ALA A 305 -30.19 40.34 7.91
C ALA A 305 -30.85 41.68 8.26
N GLY A 306 -31.71 41.68 9.28
CA GLY A 306 -32.36 42.93 9.70
C GLY A 306 -33.52 42.76 10.66
N ALA A 307 -33.31 42.07 11.79
CA ALA A 307 -33.93 42.29 13.10
C ALA A 307 -33.84 41.01 13.94
N GLY A 308 -32.83 40.94 14.81
CA GLY A 308 -32.70 39.86 15.80
C GLY A 308 -31.85 38.66 15.35
N GLY A 309 -30.52 38.82 15.46
CA GLY A 309 -29.50 37.76 15.58
C GLY A 309 -29.84 36.34 15.15
N SER A 310 -29.81 36.06 13.85
CA SER A 310 -29.34 34.80 13.27
C SER A 310 -29.03 35.04 11.80
N GLY A 311 -27.92 34.48 11.33
CA GLY A 311 -27.18 34.94 10.16
C GLY A 311 -27.96 34.97 8.84
N GLU A 312 -27.46 35.79 7.92
CA GLU A 312 -27.85 35.85 6.51
C GLU A 312 -28.04 34.42 5.97
N GLY A 313 -29.18 34.14 5.32
CA GLY A 313 -29.50 32.80 4.84
C GLY A 313 -28.31 32.21 4.06
N ARG A 314 -27.73 31.11 4.59
CA ARG A 314 -26.48 30.50 4.08
C ARG A 314 -26.49 30.25 2.57
N LEU A 315 -27.67 30.00 2.00
CA LEU A 315 -27.87 29.85 0.56
C LEU A 315 -27.58 31.13 -0.24
N LYS A 316 -28.01 32.29 0.25
CA LYS A 316 -27.78 33.59 -0.39
C LYS A 316 -26.28 33.94 -0.36
N VAL A 317 -25.62 33.65 0.77
CA VAL A 317 -24.18 33.83 0.94
C VAL A 317 -23.41 32.90 0.00
N MET A 318 -23.72 31.60 -0.01
CA MET A 318 -23.08 30.66 -0.93
C MET A 318 -23.34 31.00 -2.40
N ALA A 319 -24.57 31.40 -2.75
CA ALA A 319 -24.89 31.77 -4.13
C ALA A 319 -24.08 32.99 -4.57
N ARG A 320 -23.98 34.02 -3.72
CA ARG A 320 -23.14 35.20 -3.98
C ARG A 320 -21.67 34.83 -4.10
N GLU A 321 -21.17 33.95 -3.24
CA GLU A 321 -19.79 33.51 -3.27
C GLU A 321 -19.47 32.68 -4.53
N VAL A 322 -20.37 31.78 -4.92
CA VAL A 322 -20.24 30.99 -6.15
C VAL A 322 -20.26 31.88 -7.39
N VAL A 323 -21.17 32.86 -7.45
CA VAL A 323 -21.24 33.83 -8.56
C VAL A 323 -19.96 34.68 -8.60
N ALA A 324 -19.48 35.16 -7.46
CA ALA A 324 -18.23 35.93 -7.39
C ALA A 324 -17.03 35.11 -7.87
N ARG A 325 -16.94 33.82 -7.50
CA ARG A 325 -15.88 32.91 -7.97
C ARG A 325 -15.99 32.64 -9.48
N LEU A 326 -17.20 32.49 -10.02
CA LEU A 326 -17.43 32.33 -11.45
C LEU A 326 -16.99 33.57 -12.23
N VAL A 327 -17.37 34.76 -11.77
CA VAL A 327 -16.98 36.04 -12.40
C VAL A 327 -15.46 36.24 -12.34
N ALA A 328 -14.83 35.95 -11.21
CA ALA A 328 -13.37 36.00 -11.07
C ALA A 328 -12.66 35.00 -12.00
N GLY A 329 -13.20 33.78 -12.13
CA GLY A 329 -12.65 32.77 -13.04
C GLY A 329 -12.78 33.13 -14.53
N MET A 330 -13.86 33.82 -14.92
CA MET A 330 -14.04 34.30 -16.30
C MET A 330 -13.16 35.50 -16.64
N THR A 331 -12.83 36.35 -15.65
CA THR A 331 -12.01 37.56 -15.85
C THR A 331 -10.51 37.29 -15.73
N ALA A 332 -10.10 36.14 -15.17
CA ALA A 332 -8.70 35.74 -15.03
C ALA A 332 -8.15 34.91 -16.20
N ALA A 333 -8.92 34.68 -17.27
CA ALA A 333 -8.40 34.06 -18.49
C ALA A 333 -7.47 35.05 -19.23
N PRO A 334 -6.19 34.72 -19.47
CA PRO A 334 -5.31 35.59 -20.25
C PRO A 334 -5.77 35.64 -21.72
N PRO A 335 -5.45 36.72 -22.45
CA PRO A 335 -5.84 36.91 -23.85
C PRO A 335 -5.26 35.85 -24.79
#